data_AF-A0A847AD46-F1
#
_entry.id   AF-A0A847AD46-F1
#
_cell.length_a   1.000
_cell.length_b   1.000
_cell.length_c   1.000
_cell.angle_alpha   90.00
_cell.angle_beta   90.00
_cell.angle_gamma   90.00
#
_symmetry.space_group_name_H-M   'P 1'
#
loop_
_entity.id
_entity.type
_entity.pdbx_description
1 polymer ?
#
loop_
_entity_poly.entity_id
_entity_poly.type
_entity_poly.pdbx_seq_one_letter_code
_entity_poly.pdbx_strand_id
1 'polypeptide(L)' 'MNMSKQLRKLLARPGSVMIPGVYDSLSARICEMAGFEAVFHSGYGTAAARLGQPD' A
#
# COMPACT_ATOMS: atom_id res chain seq x y z
N MET A 1 12.59 5.39 12.45
CA MET A 1 12.66 4.69 11.14
C MET A 1 12.17 5.66 10.06
N ASN A 2 12.94 5.91 8.99
CA ASN A 2 12.47 6.80 7.91
C ASN A 2 11.83 5.97 6.79
N MET A 3 10.49 5.90 6.79
CA MET A 3 9.73 5.06 5.86
C MET A 3 9.99 5.43 4.40
N SER A 4 10.14 6.73 4.11
CA SER A 4 10.50 7.20 2.76
C SER A 4 11.90 6.72 2.32
N LYS A 5 12.85 6.55 3.25
CA LYS A 5 14.17 5.99 2.96
C LYS A 5 14.10 4.48 2.67
N GLN A 6 13.21 3.75 3.33
CA GLN A 6 12.98 2.33 3.09
C GLN A 6 12.31 2.09 1.73
N LEU A 7 11.29 2.88 1.39
CA LEU A 7 10.64 2.81 0.08
C LEU A 7 11.64 3.10 -1.04
N ARG A 8 12.47 4.14 -0.92
CA ARG A 8 13.55 4.41 -1.90
C ARG A 8 14.51 3.23 -2.06
N LYS A 9 14.88 2.56 -0.97
CA LYS A 9 15.73 1.36 -1.03
C LYS A 9 15.03 0.19 -1.73
N LEU A 10 13.72 0.02 -1.51
CA LEU A 10 12.92 -1.02 -2.16
C LEU A 10 12.82 -0.77 -3.67
N LEU A 11 12.53 0.47 -4.09
CA LEU A 11 12.41 0.87 -5.49
C LEU A 11 13.74 0.90 -6.25
N ALA A 12 14.88 0.97 -5.55
CA ALA A 12 16.21 0.94 -6.17
C ALA A 12 16.67 -0.49 -6.53
N ARG A 13 15.94 -1.54 -6.13
CA ARG A 13 16.27 -2.92 -6.47
C ARG A 13 15.98 -3.17 -7.96
N PRO A 14 16.76 -4.03 -8.63
CA PRO A 14 16.47 -4.41 -10.01
C PRO A 14 15.13 -5.16 -10.10
N GLY A 15 14.35 -4.88 -11.15
CA GLY A 15 13.04 -5.49 -11.41
C GLY A 15 11.86 -4.67 -10.89
N SER A 16 10.66 -5.26 -10.99
CA SER A 16 9.42 -4.64 -10.51
C SER A 16 9.13 -5.03 -9.07
N VAL A 17 8.62 -4.07 -8.28
CA VAL A 17 8.12 -4.32 -6.93
C VAL A 17 6.62 -4.48 -7.00
N MET A 18 6.10 -5.60 -6.49
CA MET A 18 4.66 -5.83 -6.36
C MET A 18 4.12 -5.04 -5.17
N ILE A 19 3.20 -4.12 -5.41
CA ILE A 19 2.58 -3.26 -4.38
C ILE A 19 1.07 -3.39 -4.48
N PRO A 20 0.43 -4.26 -3.69
CA PRO A 20 -1.03 -4.42 -3.69
C PRO A 20 -1.74 -3.13 -3.25
N GLY A 21 -2.89 -2.88 -3.89
CA GLY A 21 -3.83 -1.86 -3.44
C GLY A 21 -4.62 -2.33 -2.22
N VAL A 22 -4.67 -1.50 -1.19
CA VAL A 22 -5.43 -1.73 0.04
C VAL A 22 -6.34 -0.53 0.30
N TYR A 23 -7.46 -0.72 0.99
CA TYR A 23 -8.42 0.34 1.32
C TYR A 23 -8.70 0.46 2.82
N ASP A 24 -8.22 -0.50 3.63
CA ASP A 24 -8.36 -0.50 5.08
C ASP A 24 -7.14 -1.15 5.77
N SER A 25 -7.11 -1.09 7.10
CA SER A 25 -6.01 -1.66 7.87
C SER A 25 -5.98 -3.19 7.87
N LEU A 26 -7.14 -3.84 7.68
CA LEU A 26 -7.22 -5.30 7.65
C LEU A 26 -6.57 -5.87 6.38
N SER A 27 -6.91 -5.29 5.22
CA SER A 27 -6.29 -5.62 3.94
C SER A 27 -4.78 -5.34 3.93
N ALA A 28 -4.32 -4.26 4.57
CA ALA A 28 -2.90 -4.00 4.78
C ALA A 28 -2.21 -5.10 5.59
N ARG A 29 -2.83 -5.56 6.69
CA ARG A 29 -2.30 -6.65 7.52
C ARG A 29 -2.25 -7.99 6.79
N ILE A 30 -3.28 -8.30 6.00
CA ILE A 30 -3.29 -9.52 5.18
C ILE A 30 -2.14 -9.49 4.15
N CYS A 31 -1.91 -8.34 3.51
CA CYS A 31 -0.80 -8.18 2.56
C CYS A 31 0.57 -8.35 3.24
N GLU A 32 0.75 -7.78 4.42
CA GLU A 32 1.96 -7.98 5.22
C GLU A 32 2.17 -9.47 5.56
N MET A 33 1.12 -10.17 6.02
CA MET A 33 1.17 -11.60 6.31
C MET A 33 1.45 -12.46 5.06
N ALA A 34 1.01 -12.00 3.89
CA ALA A 34 1.31 -12.62 2.60
C ALA A 34 2.74 -12.33 2.09
N GLY A 35 3.53 -11.52 2.81
CA GLY A 35 4.93 -11.26 2.52
C GLY A 35 5.18 -10.07 1.58
N PHE A 36 4.19 -9.22 1.33
CA PHE A 36 4.40 -8.00 0.53
C PHE A 36 5.19 -6.95 1.33
N GLU A 37 6.25 -6.41 0.72
CA GLU A 37 7.14 -5.43 1.36
C GLU A 37 6.57 -4.01 1.40
N ALA A 38 5.54 -3.74 0.60
CA ALA A 38 4.84 -2.46 0.53
C ALA A 38 3.39 -2.66 0.07
N VAL A 39 2.54 -1.74 0.48
CA VAL A 39 1.15 -1.61 0.03
C VAL A 39 0.89 -0.19 -0.43
N PHE A 40 -0.11 -0.01 -1.30
CA PHE A 40 -0.58 1.29 -1.77
C PHE A 40 -2.02 1.50 -1.30
N HIS A 41 -2.30 2.65 -0.72
CA HIS A 41 -3.65 3.06 -0.35
C HIS A 41 -4.15 4.11 -1.34
N SER A 42 -5.29 3.86 -1.97
CA SER A 42 -5.88 4.77 -2.96
C SER A 42 -6.73 5.86 -2.30
N GLY A 43 -6.70 7.07 -2.88
CA GLY A 43 -7.62 8.16 -2.53
C GLY A 43 -9.08 7.73 -2.67
N TYR A 44 -9.42 7.17 -3.83
CA TYR A 44 -10.72 6.55 -4.08
C TYR A 44 -11.11 5.48 -3.04
N GLY A 45 -10.14 4.67 -2.58
CA GLY A 45 -10.39 3.68 -1.52
C GLY A 45 -10.94 4.34 -0.23
N THR A 46 -10.47 5.54 0.08
CA THR A 46 -11.00 6.35 1.18
C THR A 46 -12.37 6.93 0.83
N ALA A 47 -12.54 7.54 -0.34
CA ALA A 47 -13.80 8.14 -0.76
C ALA A 47 -14.95 7.13 -0.77
N ALA A 48 -14.73 5.98 -1.42
CA ALA A 48 -15.73 4.93 -1.52
C ALA A 48 -15.99 4.23 -0.17
N ALA A 49 -14.95 3.73 0.50
CA ALA A 49 -15.14 2.87 1.68
C ALA A 49 -15.44 3.66 2.97
N ARG A 50 -14.89 4.86 3.12
CA ARG A 50 -15.05 5.67 4.35
C ARG A 50 -16.13 6.74 4.22
N LEU A 51 -16.25 7.38 3.05
CA LEU A 51 -17.18 8.50 2.84
C LEU A 51 -18.45 8.09 2.09
N GLY A 52 -18.42 6.97 1.35
CA GLY A 52 -19.52 6.55 0.48
C GLY A 52 -19.74 7.51 -0.70
N GLN A 53 -18.68 8.16 -1.18
CA GLN A 53 -18.71 9.19 -2.21
C GLN A 53 -17.84 8.81 -3.42
N PRO A 54 -18.10 9.38 -4.62
CA PRO A 54 -17.14 9.35 -5.72
C PRO A 54 -15.83 10.07 -5.36
N ASP A 55 -14.74 9.77 -6.11
CA ASP A 55 -13.42 10.44 -5.99
C ASP A 55 -13.46 11.87 -6.54
#